data_AF-A0A1G4KMN5-F1
#
_entry.id   AF-A0A1G4KMN5-F1
#
_cell.length_a   1.000
_cell.length_b   1.000
_cell.length_c   1.000
_cell.angle_alpha   90.00
_cell.angle_beta   90.00
_cell.angle_gamma   90.00
#
_symmetry.space_group_name_H-M   'P 1'
#
loop_
_entity.id
_entity.type
_entity.pdbx_description
1 polymer ?
#
loop_
_entity_poly.entity_id
_entity_poly.type
_entity_poly.pdbx_seq_one_letter_code
_entity_poly.pdbx_strand_id
1 'polypeptide(L)'
;MDSPTGMKFRGKANGKEAYGKAVSNNNNGKANGKVNGKVNGKLNGKQGEAHYKTKDLVEHELEHIRLYGQNCKDGKQLSQIVGTDGHKGLAKSKKPKFCSVKTPWKRRLQTLAVAWHVGSFVYILAFAILALANPIMWVIMVPYMVYYATDRSPSNGNVTKRYSPWVRSLPFWRYYCEYYPIHLHKTADLIPSFTEKAESKPGLAQDRYLISFRVRLWPFKYSLKFNILKLNNASPELEATGPRYIFGYHPHGVAALGAFGAFATEGADFSMLFPGVRMCLMTLINQFQIPFYRDYLLSLGITTVSKKNALRVLQQNYSTCIVVGGAQEALLSKIGSADLVLKRRKGFIKLALETGNVGLVPCFAFGETDCYNILQTDEKSYLRKMQIWFKKSYGFTIPFFFARGLFNYDFGLIPFRKPINVVTGRPIYVKEKFETPSIEDIDYYQDLYIEELKRIFYTYKEQFGCEDQVINFVE
;
A
#
# COMPACT_ATOMS: atom_id res chain seq x y z
N MET A 1 67.08 11.32 -16.72
CA MET A 1 67.90 10.88 -15.59
C MET A 1 67.01 10.23 -14.54
N ASP A 2 66.85 8.92 -14.44
CA ASP A 2 66.89 7.81 -15.41
C ASP A 2 66.24 6.63 -14.70
N SER A 3 65.53 5.82 -15.48
CA SER A 3 65.10 4.47 -15.15
C SER A 3 66.29 3.54 -14.85
N PRO A 4 66.04 2.33 -14.32
CA PRO A 4 66.09 1.14 -15.19
C PRO A 4 64.96 0.12 -14.89
N THR A 5 64.20 -0.39 -15.88
CA THR A 5 64.39 -1.66 -16.65
C THR A 5 64.74 -2.89 -15.79
N GLY A 6 64.14 -4.08 -15.91
CA GLY A 6 63.20 -4.67 -16.87
C GLY A 6 63.52 -6.17 -17.00
N MET A 7 62.52 -7.06 -17.12
CA MET A 7 62.72 -8.40 -17.69
C MET A 7 61.48 -8.87 -18.45
N LYS A 8 61.70 -9.23 -19.72
CA LYS A 8 60.76 -9.70 -20.73
C LYS A 8 60.69 -11.23 -20.71
N PHE A 9 59.56 -11.82 -21.13
CA PHE A 9 59.57 -12.93 -22.09
C PHE A 9 58.39 -12.86 -23.07
N ARG A 10 58.74 -12.93 -24.38
CA ARG A 10 57.92 -13.22 -25.57
C ARG A 10 57.33 -14.64 -25.46
N GLY A 11 56.25 -15.09 -26.11
CA GLY A 11 55.46 -14.60 -27.24
C GLY A 11 55.09 -15.77 -28.19
N LYS A 12 53.91 -15.69 -28.83
CA LYS A 12 53.34 -16.37 -30.04
C LYS A 12 51.97 -16.99 -29.73
N ALA A 13 50.81 -16.54 -30.24
CA ALA A 13 50.33 -16.12 -31.57
C ALA A 13 49.73 -17.27 -32.42
N ASN A 14 48.64 -16.90 -33.10
CA ASN A 14 47.80 -17.60 -34.11
C ASN A 14 46.63 -18.42 -33.53
N GLY A 15 45.38 -18.32 -33.97
CA GLY A 15 44.69 -17.61 -35.06
C GLY A 15 43.18 -17.96 -34.94
N LYS A 16 42.24 -17.02 -35.22
CA LYS A 16 41.32 -17.03 -36.40
C LYS A 16 40.71 -18.42 -36.72
N GLU A 17 39.43 -18.65 -36.99
CA GLU A 17 38.31 -17.88 -37.54
C GLU A 17 37.10 -18.88 -37.50
N ALA A 18 35.87 -18.43 -37.24
CA ALA A 18 34.74 -18.43 -38.20
C ALA A 18 33.89 -19.72 -38.38
N TYR A 19 32.58 -19.52 -38.19
CA TYR A 19 31.44 -20.07 -38.95
C TYR A 19 31.09 -21.59 -38.93
N GLY A 20 29.88 -21.87 -38.42
CA GLY A 20 28.74 -22.21 -39.29
C GLY A 20 28.34 -23.69 -39.49
N LYS A 21 27.01 -23.89 -39.33
CA LYS A 21 26.12 -24.91 -39.93
C LYS A 21 26.05 -26.33 -39.33
N ALA A 22 24.87 -26.57 -38.73
CA ALA A 22 23.85 -27.56 -39.12
C ALA A 22 24.31 -28.89 -39.73
N VAL A 23 23.98 -29.98 -39.05
CA VAL A 23 23.74 -31.30 -39.67
C VAL A 23 22.52 -31.93 -38.99
N SER A 24 21.52 -32.24 -39.82
CA SER A 24 20.40 -33.13 -39.52
C SER A 24 20.89 -34.56 -39.39
N ASN A 25 20.21 -35.40 -38.60
CA ASN A 25 19.98 -36.76 -39.08
C ASN A 25 18.65 -37.34 -38.59
N ASN A 26 17.84 -37.67 -39.60
CA ASN A 26 16.76 -38.64 -39.67
C ASN A 26 16.94 -39.86 -38.75
N ASN A 27 15.82 -40.34 -38.21
CA ASN A 27 15.49 -41.76 -38.35
C ASN A 27 13.99 -42.00 -38.44
N ASN A 28 13.62 -42.67 -39.53
CA ASN A 28 12.30 -43.14 -39.91
C ASN A 28 11.87 -44.34 -39.05
N GLY A 29 10.56 -44.48 -38.84
CA GLY A 29 9.94 -45.71 -38.35
C GLY A 29 8.42 -45.64 -38.47
N LYS A 30 7.89 -45.83 -39.69
CA LYS A 30 6.46 -46.04 -39.95
C LYS A 30 6.10 -47.49 -39.65
N ALA A 31 4.99 -47.72 -38.95
CA ALA A 31 4.19 -48.94 -39.09
C ALA A 31 2.69 -48.58 -38.98
N ASN A 32 1.95 -48.89 -40.05
CA ASN A 32 0.51 -48.76 -40.20
C ASN A 32 -0.22 -49.88 -39.44
N GLY A 33 -1.36 -49.55 -38.84
CA GLY A 33 -2.37 -50.51 -38.39
C GLY A 33 -3.75 -49.88 -38.47
N LYS A 34 -4.43 -50.03 -39.61
CA LYS A 34 -5.85 -49.69 -39.80
C LYS A 34 -6.70 -50.78 -39.14
N VAL A 35 -7.66 -50.40 -38.30
CA VAL A 35 -8.89 -51.18 -38.08
C VAL A 35 -10.08 -50.25 -38.23
N ASN A 36 -10.92 -50.58 -39.21
CA ASN A 36 -12.21 -49.97 -39.49
C ASN A 36 -13.26 -50.49 -38.49
N GLY A 37 -14.08 -49.59 -37.96
CA GLY A 37 -15.35 -49.90 -37.31
C GLY A 37 -16.35 -48.78 -37.59
N LYS A 38 -17.13 -48.92 -38.67
CA LYS A 38 -18.32 -48.09 -38.94
C LYS A 38 -19.50 -48.68 -38.17
N VAL A 39 -20.18 -47.86 -37.36
CA VAL A 39 -21.61 -48.03 -37.07
C VAL A 39 -22.28 -46.67 -37.19
N ASN A 40 -23.28 -46.60 -38.06
CA ASN A 40 -24.12 -45.43 -38.36
C ASN A 40 -25.08 -45.11 -37.22
N GLY A 41 -25.34 -43.83 -36.97
CA GLY A 41 -26.39 -43.38 -36.05
C GLY A 41 -26.67 -41.88 -36.10
N LYS A 42 -27.42 -41.45 -37.12
CA LYS A 42 -28.30 -40.26 -37.23
C LYS A 42 -27.92 -38.95 -36.51
N LEU A 43 -27.67 -37.94 -37.33
CA LEU A 43 -27.80 -36.51 -37.03
C LEU A 43 -29.18 -36.17 -36.44
N ASN A 44 -29.19 -35.45 -35.32
CA ASN A 44 -30.23 -34.49 -34.98
C ASN A 44 -29.55 -33.27 -34.37
N GLY A 45 -29.46 -32.19 -35.16
CA GLY A 45 -28.98 -30.90 -34.70
C GLY A 45 -30.00 -30.24 -33.79
N LYS A 46 -29.56 -29.90 -32.57
CA LYS A 46 -30.08 -28.76 -31.82
C LYS A 46 -28.85 -28.04 -31.25
N GLN A 47 -28.51 -26.90 -31.83
CA GLN A 47 -27.61 -25.92 -31.20
C GLN A 47 -28.29 -25.44 -29.92
N GLY A 48 -27.83 -25.94 -28.77
CA GLY A 48 -28.18 -25.41 -27.46
C GLY A 48 -26.99 -24.61 -26.95
N GLU A 49 -27.16 -23.29 -26.83
CA GLU A 49 -26.25 -22.43 -26.07
C GLU A 49 -26.18 -22.95 -24.63
N ALA A 50 -25.02 -23.45 -24.22
CA ALA A 50 -24.79 -23.91 -22.86
C ALA A 50 -24.66 -22.69 -21.92
N HIS A 51 -25.79 -22.23 -21.38
CA HIS A 51 -25.83 -21.40 -20.20
C HIS A 51 -25.31 -22.21 -19.00
N TYR A 52 -23.99 -22.15 -18.74
CA TYR A 52 -23.44 -22.65 -17.49
C TYR A 52 -23.97 -21.80 -16.34
N LYS A 53 -24.70 -22.42 -15.41
CA LYS A 53 -25.11 -21.72 -14.18
C LYS A 53 -23.84 -21.45 -13.37
N THR A 54 -23.75 -20.28 -12.75
CA THR A 54 -22.60 -19.87 -11.91
C THR A 54 -22.26 -20.92 -10.84
N LYS A 55 -23.25 -21.71 -10.42
CA LYS A 55 -23.07 -22.82 -9.48
C LYS A 55 -22.19 -23.95 -10.05
N ASP A 56 -22.38 -24.30 -11.32
CA ASP A 56 -21.66 -25.39 -11.98
C ASP A 56 -20.19 -24.99 -12.22
N LEU A 57 -19.94 -23.71 -12.50
CA LEU A 57 -18.59 -23.12 -12.60
C LEU A 57 -17.87 -23.11 -11.24
N VAL A 58 -18.59 -22.76 -10.17
CA VAL A 58 -18.03 -22.77 -8.81
C VAL A 58 -17.76 -24.20 -8.34
N GLU A 59 -18.64 -25.15 -8.64
CA GLU A 59 -18.43 -26.58 -8.34
C GLU A 59 -17.22 -27.13 -9.11
N HIS A 60 -17.10 -26.81 -10.40
CA HIS A 60 -15.96 -27.21 -11.22
C HIS A 60 -14.62 -26.60 -10.72
N GLU A 61 -14.60 -25.33 -10.33
CA GLU A 61 -13.42 -24.68 -9.74
C GLU A 61 -13.05 -25.28 -8.38
N LEU A 62 -14.03 -25.57 -7.52
CA LEU A 62 -13.81 -26.22 -6.22
C LEU A 62 -13.28 -27.64 -6.37
N GLU A 63 -13.76 -28.39 -7.37
CA GLU A 63 -13.30 -29.74 -7.69
C GLU A 63 -11.87 -29.71 -8.27
N HIS A 64 -11.55 -28.71 -9.09
CA HIS A 64 -10.21 -28.47 -9.58
C HIS A 64 -9.23 -28.08 -8.46
N ILE A 65 -9.68 -27.30 -7.47
CA ILE A 65 -8.93 -26.96 -6.25
C ILE A 65 -8.73 -28.19 -5.35
N ARG A 66 -9.73 -29.09 -5.26
CA ARG A 66 -9.66 -30.34 -4.49
C ARG A 66 -8.62 -31.32 -5.06
N LEU A 67 -8.50 -31.37 -6.39
CA LEU A 67 -7.52 -32.20 -7.09
C LEU A 67 -6.10 -31.63 -7.03
N TYR A 68 -5.95 -30.32 -6.79
CA TYR A 68 -4.68 -29.60 -6.78
C TYR A 68 -3.74 -29.95 -5.60
N GLY A 69 -4.16 -30.84 -4.68
CA GLY A 69 -3.47 -31.04 -3.40
C GLY A 69 -3.32 -32.49 -2.90
N GLN A 70 -3.69 -33.52 -3.65
CA GLN A 70 -3.67 -34.89 -3.09
C GLN A 70 -2.27 -35.40 -2.69
N ASN A 71 -1.19 -34.83 -3.27
CA ASN A 71 0.17 -35.33 -3.08
C ASN A 71 1.09 -34.42 -2.23
N CYS A 72 0.60 -33.31 -1.66
CA CYS A 72 1.42 -32.44 -0.79
C CYS A 72 0.78 -32.24 0.61
N LYS A 73 1.61 -31.99 1.64
CA LYS A 73 1.13 -31.79 3.02
C LYS A 73 0.22 -30.56 3.15
N ASP A 74 0.43 -29.53 2.33
CA ASP A 74 -0.40 -28.31 2.32
C ASP A 74 -1.78 -28.54 1.68
N GLY A 75 -1.85 -29.46 0.71
CA GLY A 75 -3.12 -29.89 0.11
C GLY A 75 -3.98 -30.75 1.04
N LYS A 76 -3.38 -31.39 2.04
CA LYS A 76 -4.11 -32.10 3.12
C LYS A 76 -4.77 -31.14 4.12
N GLN A 77 -4.17 -29.98 4.38
CA GLN A 77 -4.83 -28.93 5.17
C GLN A 77 -6.01 -28.31 4.41
N LEU A 78 -5.85 -28.09 3.10
CA LEU A 78 -6.93 -27.55 2.26
C LEU A 78 -8.08 -28.56 2.09
N SER A 79 -7.79 -29.86 1.97
CA SER A 79 -8.81 -30.92 1.90
C SER A 79 -9.50 -31.16 3.25
N GLN A 80 -8.83 -30.93 4.38
CA GLN A 80 -9.48 -30.87 5.70
C GLN A 80 -10.42 -29.68 5.85
N ILE A 81 -10.11 -28.53 5.24
CA ILE A 81 -11.01 -27.36 5.18
C ILE A 81 -12.21 -27.62 4.25
N VAL A 82 -12.00 -28.41 3.17
CA VAL A 82 -13.02 -28.75 2.16
C VAL A 82 -13.80 -30.04 2.48
N GLY A 83 -13.42 -30.76 3.54
CA GLY A 83 -14.07 -31.99 3.99
C GLY A 83 -13.58 -33.24 3.22
N THR A 84 -13.01 -34.19 3.96
CA THR A 84 -12.41 -35.41 3.39
C THR A 84 -13.39 -36.55 3.14
N ASP A 85 -14.64 -36.47 3.59
CA ASP A 85 -15.54 -37.62 3.53
C ASP A 85 -16.52 -37.49 2.36
N GLY A 86 -16.18 -38.16 1.26
CA GLY A 86 -17.10 -38.42 0.18
C GLY A 86 -18.30 -39.23 0.66
N HIS A 87 -19.49 -38.74 0.32
CA HIS A 87 -20.75 -39.49 0.28
C HIS A 87 -21.26 -40.08 1.61
N LYS A 88 -21.60 -39.22 2.59
CA LYS A 88 -22.82 -39.32 3.43
C LYS A 88 -22.82 -38.21 4.48
N GLY A 89 -22.95 -37.00 3.97
CA GLY A 89 -22.98 -35.80 4.80
C GLY A 89 -22.66 -34.61 3.93
N LEU A 90 -23.65 -34.09 3.20
CA LEU A 90 -23.74 -32.65 3.07
C LEU A 90 -23.90 -32.10 4.50
N ALA A 91 -22.80 -32.05 5.25
CA ALA A 91 -22.68 -31.27 6.45
C ALA A 91 -22.98 -29.85 5.99
N LYS A 92 -24.21 -29.44 6.27
CA LYS A 92 -24.76 -28.09 6.12
C LYS A 92 -23.63 -27.10 5.86
N SER A 93 -23.48 -26.67 4.60
CA SER A 93 -22.76 -25.44 4.26
C SER A 93 -23.03 -24.47 5.40
N LYS A 94 -21.99 -24.14 6.19
CA LYS A 94 -22.15 -23.20 7.31
C LYS A 94 -22.77 -21.96 6.66
N LYS A 95 -24.05 -21.72 6.94
CA LYS A 95 -24.76 -20.58 6.38
C LYS A 95 -23.88 -19.36 6.62
N PRO A 96 -23.62 -18.52 5.61
CA PRO A 96 -22.77 -17.36 5.78
C PRO A 96 -23.25 -16.60 7.02
N LYS A 97 -22.35 -16.38 7.97
CA LYS A 97 -22.70 -15.72 9.22
C LYS A 97 -22.87 -14.24 8.89
N PHE A 98 -24.12 -13.80 8.80
CA PHE A 98 -24.44 -12.39 8.57
C PHE A 98 -24.31 -11.58 9.86
N CYS A 99 -24.08 -10.28 9.72
CA CYS A 99 -24.10 -9.37 10.86
C CYS A 99 -25.48 -9.35 11.52
N SER A 100 -25.52 -9.51 12.84
CA SER A 100 -26.79 -9.41 13.58
C SER A 100 -27.35 -8.00 13.48
N VAL A 101 -28.67 -7.87 13.36
CA VAL A 101 -29.39 -6.59 13.44
C VAL A 101 -29.09 -5.87 14.77
N LYS A 102 -28.79 -6.62 15.83
CA LYS A 102 -28.43 -6.10 17.16
C LYS A 102 -27.01 -5.55 17.28
N THR A 103 -26.24 -5.50 16.18
CA THR A 103 -24.87 -4.96 16.20
C THR A 103 -24.89 -3.48 16.63
N PRO A 104 -24.12 -3.09 17.67
CA PRO A 104 -24.09 -1.71 18.17
C PRO A 104 -23.72 -0.69 17.09
N TRP A 105 -24.27 0.52 17.19
CA TRP A 105 -24.02 1.61 16.23
C TRP A 105 -22.54 1.93 16.07
N LYS A 106 -21.78 1.95 17.18
CA LYS A 106 -20.32 2.15 17.16
C LYS A 106 -19.60 1.15 16.25
N ARG A 107 -19.97 -0.14 16.31
CA ARG A 107 -19.38 -1.17 15.43
C ARG A 107 -19.77 -0.97 13.96
N ARG A 108 -20.96 -0.45 13.69
CA ARG A 108 -21.40 -0.12 12.32
C ARG A 108 -20.60 1.06 11.76
N LEU A 109 -20.39 2.10 12.55
CA LEU A 109 -19.55 3.25 12.16
C LEU A 109 -18.10 2.84 11.89
N GLN A 110 -17.51 1.97 12.71
CA GLN A 110 -16.19 1.39 12.47
C GLN A 110 -16.13 0.64 11.13
N THR A 111 -17.12 -0.22 10.86
CA THR A 111 -17.21 -0.93 9.58
C THR A 111 -17.40 0.04 8.41
N LEU A 112 -18.22 1.07 8.57
CA LEU A 112 -18.44 2.11 7.55
C LEU A 112 -17.15 2.87 7.27
N ALA A 113 -16.37 3.21 8.31
CA ALA A 113 -15.12 3.93 8.16
C ALA A 113 -14.10 3.15 7.34
N VAL A 114 -13.96 1.85 7.63
CA VAL A 114 -13.10 0.96 6.87
C VAL A 114 -13.62 0.69 5.47
N ALA A 115 -14.93 0.49 5.30
CA ALA A 115 -15.55 0.28 3.99
C ALA A 115 -15.37 1.50 3.09
N TRP A 116 -15.51 2.71 3.64
CA TRP A 116 -15.18 3.94 2.94
C TRP A 116 -13.70 3.99 2.61
N HIS A 117 -12.77 3.76 3.55
CA HIS A 117 -11.35 3.84 3.25
C HIS A 117 -10.95 2.88 2.11
N VAL A 118 -11.28 1.60 2.24
CA VAL A 118 -10.93 0.56 1.26
C VAL A 118 -11.70 0.71 -0.05
N GLY A 119 -12.95 1.18 0.00
CA GLY A 119 -13.80 1.37 -1.18
C GLY A 119 -13.72 2.74 -1.83
N SER A 120 -13.09 3.72 -1.18
CA SER A 120 -13.10 5.13 -1.62
C SER A 120 -12.57 5.31 -3.03
N PHE A 121 -11.53 4.56 -3.41
CA PHE A 121 -11.01 4.59 -4.78
C PHE A 121 -12.08 4.15 -5.81
N VAL A 122 -12.92 3.15 -5.49
CA VAL A 122 -14.01 2.68 -6.37
C VAL A 122 -15.15 3.68 -6.37
N TYR A 123 -15.60 4.11 -5.19
CA TYR A 123 -16.76 5.00 -5.07
C TYR A 123 -16.49 6.35 -5.74
N ILE A 124 -15.30 6.91 -5.53
CA ILE A 124 -14.91 8.20 -6.08
C ILE A 124 -14.62 8.08 -7.58
N LEU A 125 -14.02 6.97 -8.05
CA LEU A 125 -13.88 6.72 -9.49
C LEU A 125 -15.23 6.61 -10.18
N ALA A 126 -16.17 5.83 -9.62
CA ALA A 126 -17.51 5.68 -10.16
C ALA A 126 -18.24 7.02 -10.21
N PHE A 127 -18.13 7.82 -9.15
CA PHE A 127 -18.66 9.19 -9.13
C PHE A 127 -18.02 10.07 -10.20
N ALA A 128 -16.69 10.04 -10.35
CA ALA A 128 -15.98 10.83 -11.36
C ALA A 128 -16.44 10.47 -12.79
N ILE A 129 -16.57 9.18 -13.10
CA ILE A 129 -17.05 8.71 -14.40
C ILE A 129 -18.49 9.17 -14.63
N LEU A 130 -19.37 9.02 -13.63
CA LEU A 130 -20.76 9.46 -13.72
C LEU A 130 -20.88 10.98 -13.91
N ALA A 131 -20.07 11.75 -13.19
CA ALA A 131 -20.04 13.20 -13.31
C ALA A 131 -19.50 13.66 -14.67
N LEU A 132 -18.52 12.95 -15.25
CA LEU A 132 -18.06 13.20 -16.63
C LEU A 132 -19.11 12.78 -17.67
N ALA A 133 -19.88 11.72 -17.43
CA ALA A 133 -20.91 11.25 -18.34
C ALA A 133 -22.17 12.14 -18.36
N ASN A 134 -22.44 12.88 -17.28
CA ASN A 134 -23.61 13.75 -17.17
C ASN A 134 -23.29 15.20 -17.62
N PRO A 135 -23.87 15.69 -18.73
CA PRO A 135 -23.62 17.04 -19.24
C PRO A 135 -23.97 18.17 -18.27
N ILE A 136 -24.94 17.96 -17.37
CA ILE A 136 -25.30 18.96 -16.34
C ILE A 136 -24.12 19.23 -15.41
N MET A 137 -23.33 18.20 -15.10
CA MET A 137 -22.18 18.30 -14.22
C MET A 137 -20.96 18.95 -14.90
N TRP A 138 -20.97 19.13 -16.23
CA TRP A 138 -19.83 19.69 -16.98
C TRP A 138 -19.46 21.11 -16.57
N VAL A 139 -20.43 21.88 -16.09
CA VAL A 139 -20.19 23.23 -15.54
C VAL A 139 -19.15 23.21 -14.42
N ILE A 140 -19.11 22.12 -13.64
CA ILE A 140 -18.14 21.93 -12.56
C ILE A 140 -16.97 21.05 -13.04
N MET A 141 -17.27 19.99 -13.79
CA MET A 141 -16.27 19.00 -14.20
C MET A 141 -15.25 19.54 -15.19
N VAL A 142 -15.63 20.36 -16.17
CA VAL A 142 -14.68 20.87 -17.16
C VAL A 142 -13.63 21.78 -16.50
N PRO A 143 -13.99 22.80 -15.70
CA PRO A 143 -13.00 23.57 -14.94
C PRO A 143 -12.16 22.70 -14.02
N TYR A 144 -12.77 21.73 -13.34
CA TYR A 144 -12.06 20.80 -12.47
C TYR A 144 -11.05 19.96 -13.27
N MET A 145 -11.38 19.47 -14.46
CA MET A 145 -10.48 18.66 -15.29
C MET A 145 -9.30 19.48 -15.85
N VAL A 146 -9.52 20.76 -16.17
CA VAL A 146 -8.43 21.70 -16.52
C VAL A 146 -7.49 21.90 -15.32
N TYR A 147 -8.06 22.11 -14.13
CA TYR A 147 -7.28 22.14 -12.88
C TYR A 147 -6.54 20.82 -12.64
N TYR A 148 -7.20 19.69 -12.84
CA TYR A 148 -6.63 18.36 -12.66
C TYR A 148 -5.42 18.12 -13.58
N ALA A 149 -5.50 18.53 -14.85
CA ALA A 149 -4.44 18.37 -15.83
C ALA A 149 -3.21 19.27 -15.55
N THR A 150 -3.43 20.44 -14.95
CA THR A 150 -2.38 21.43 -14.65
C THR A 150 -1.77 21.24 -13.26
N ASP A 151 -2.52 20.76 -12.28
CA ASP A 151 -2.04 20.56 -10.91
C ASP A 151 -1.15 19.32 -10.78
N ARG A 152 0.14 19.56 -10.46
CA ARG A 152 1.14 18.51 -10.20
C ARG A 152 1.50 18.37 -8.72
N SER A 153 0.62 18.82 -7.83
CA SER A 153 0.81 18.77 -6.38
C SER A 153 1.22 17.40 -5.80
N PRO A 154 0.75 16.24 -6.33
CA PRO A 154 1.20 14.94 -5.83
C PRO A 154 2.69 14.65 -5.97
N SER A 155 3.38 15.27 -6.95
CA SER A 155 4.74 14.87 -7.35
C SER A 155 5.79 15.99 -7.25
N ASN A 156 5.41 17.17 -6.76
CA ASN A 156 6.30 18.33 -6.72
C ASN A 156 6.53 18.92 -5.31
N GLY A 157 6.03 18.26 -4.26
CA GLY A 157 6.11 18.72 -2.87
C GLY A 157 4.92 19.55 -2.40
N ASN A 158 4.08 20.09 -3.30
CA ASN A 158 2.98 20.99 -2.92
C ASN A 158 1.84 20.30 -2.13
N VAL A 159 1.94 19.01 -1.83
CA VAL A 159 1.07 18.36 -0.83
C VAL A 159 1.02 19.15 0.48
N THR A 160 2.12 19.80 0.88
CA THR A 160 2.21 20.63 2.09
C THR A 160 1.23 21.81 2.10
N LYS A 161 0.81 22.29 0.91
CA LYS A 161 -0.20 23.34 0.74
C LYS A 161 -1.63 22.81 0.70
N ARG A 162 -1.79 21.51 0.43
CA ARG A 162 -3.07 20.80 0.32
C ARG A 162 -3.42 20.06 1.60
N TYR A 163 -2.41 19.82 2.44
CA TYR A 163 -2.50 19.24 3.77
C TYR A 163 -3.55 19.97 4.61
N SER A 164 -4.54 19.25 5.11
CA SER A 164 -5.60 19.80 5.95
C SER A 164 -5.58 19.14 7.34
N PRO A 165 -5.18 19.88 8.40
CA PRO A 165 -5.28 19.39 9.77
C PRO A 165 -6.71 19.00 10.14
N TRP A 166 -7.70 19.73 9.60
CA TRP A 166 -9.12 19.44 9.84
C TRP A 166 -9.54 18.10 9.25
N VAL A 167 -9.19 17.82 7.98
CA VAL A 167 -9.51 16.52 7.38
C VAL A 167 -8.84 15.39 8.16
N ARG A 168 -7.56 15.54 8.53
CA ARG A 168 -6.82 14.52 9.29
C ARG A 168 -7.37 14.26 10.69
N SER A 169 -8.01 15.24 11.31
CA SER A 169 -8.55 15.16 12.68
C SER A 169 -10.05 14.83 12.75
N LEU A 170 -10.68 14.50 11.61
CA LEU A 170 -12.08 14.09 11.60
C LEU A 170 -12.32 12.90 12.54
N PRO A 171 -13.37 12.91 13.39
CA PRO A 171 -13.72 11.80 14.28
C PRO A 171 -13.91 10.46 13.54
N PHE A 172 -14.19 10.55 12.24
CA PHE A 172 -14.24 9.42 11.32
C PHE A 172 -13.00 8.51 11.39
N TRP A 173 -11.80 9.08 11.55
CA TRP A 173 -10.55 8.29 11.63
C TRP A 173 -10.39 7.55 12.94
N ARG A 174 -11.01 8.02 14.02
CA ARG A 174 -11.05 7.26 15.28
C ARG A 174 -11.82 5.96 15.10
N TYR A 175 -12.95 5.98 14.39
CA TYR A 175 -13.68 4.74 14.06
C TYR A 175 -12.87 3.79 13.16
N TYR A 176 -12.04 4.34 12.27
CA TYR A 176 -11.11 3.53 11.48
C TYR A 176 -10.06 2.86 12.38
N CYS A 177 -9.40 3.61 13.27
CA CYS A 177 -8.38 3.05 14.16
C CYS A 177 -8.97 2.07 15.18
N GLU A 178 -10.15 2.36 15.74
CA GLU A 178 -10.85 1.45 16.66
C GLU A 178 -11.40 0.18 15.99
N TYR A 179 -11.47 0.12 14.66
CA TYR A 179 -11.86 -1.08 13.96
C TYR A 179 -10.76 -2.16 14.06
N TYR A 180 -9.50 -1.75 13.92
CA TYR A 180 -8.29 -2.57 13.97
C TYR A 180 -7.52 -2.42 15.29
N PRO A 181 -8.13 -1.88 16.34
CA PRO A 181 -7.40 -1.25 17.45
C PRO A 181 -5.97 -0.75 17.12
N ILE A 182 -5.85 0.26 16.23
CA ILE A 182 -4.54 0.79 15.82
C ILE A 182 -3.95 1.62 16.96
N HIS A 183 -2.78 1.20 17.47
CA HIS A 183 -2.04 1.91 18.49
C HIS A 183 -0.64 2.26 18.00
N LEU A 184 -0.25 3.52 18.20
CA LEU A 184 1.09 4.02 17.90
C LEU A 184 1.89 4.11 19.19
N HIS A 185 2.98 3.34 19.28
CA HIS A 185 3.83 3.22 20.45
C HIS A 185 5.17 3.89 20.16
N LYS A 186 5.46 5.01 20.84
CA LYS A 186 6.76 5.67 20.74
C LYS A 186 7.76 5.05 21.71
N THR A 187 8.94 4.67 21.22
CA THR A 187 10.02 4.16 22.08
C THR A 187 11.02 5.23 22.50
N ALA A 188 11.01 6.39 21.84
CA ALA A 188 11.82 7.54 22.17
C ALA A 188 11.10 8.83 21.77
N ASP A 189 11.40 9.92 22.49
CA ASP A 189 10.92 11.24 22.12
C ASP A 189 11.70 11.79 20.93
N LEU A 190 10.97 12.45 20.03
CA LEU A 190 11.53 13.13 18.88
C LEU A 190 11.61 14.63 19.18
N ILE A 191 12.70 15.25 18.72
CA ILE A 191 12.89 16.70 18.80
C ILE A 191 11.86 17.33 17.86
N PRO A 192 11.04 18.29 18.32
CA PRO A 192 10.09 19.00 17.47
C PRO A 192 10.79 19.62 16.25
N SER A 193 10.20 19.49 15.07
CA SER A 193 10.75 20.12 13.86
C SER A 193 10.56 21.65 13.89
N PHE A 194 9.67 22.14 14.74
CA PHE A 194 9.33 23.55 14.86
C PHE A 194 9.37 24.01 16.30
N THR A 195 9.81 25.25 16.51
CA THR A 195 9.74 25.98 17.78
C THR A 195 8.92 27.25 17.61
N GLU A 196 8.31 27.73 18.68
CA GLU A 196 7.62 29.02 18.68
C GLU A 196 8.64 30.15 18.50
N LYS A 197 8.30 31.10 17.63
CA LYS A 197 9.12 32.29 17.43
C LYS A 197 8.96 33.21 18.64
N ALA A 198 10.09 33.58 19.25
CA ALA A 198 10.13 34.32 20.52
C ALA A 198 9.42 35.71 20.50
N GLU A 199 9.11 36.23 19.31
CA GLU A 199 8.50 37.56 19.11
C GLU A 199 7.00 37.54 18.76
N SER A 200 6.28 36.47 19.06
CA SER A 200 4.82 36.51 18.90
C SER A 200 4.21 37.51 19.89
N LYS A 201 3.93 38.73 19.42
CA LYS A 201 3.27 39.78 20.21
C LYS A 201 1.99 39.20 20.83
N PRO A 202 1.85 39.19 22.17
CA PRO A 202 0.60 38.76 22.78
C PRO A 202 -0.43 39.85 22.53
N GLY A 203 -1.39 39.61 21.63
CA GLY A 203 -2.59 40.45 21.52
C GLY A 203 -2.97 40.94 20.13
N LEU A 204 -3.01 40.08 19.11
CA LEU A 204 -3.91 40.35 17.97
C LEU A 204 -5.25 39.67 18.20
N ALA A 205 -6.29 40.50 18.23
CA ALA A 205 -7.66 40.14 18.54
C ALA A 205 -8.18 38.98 17.67
N GLN A 206 -9.09 38.21 18.26
CA GLN A 206 -9.78 37.10 17.64
C GLN A 206 -10.75 37.61 16.56
N ASP A 207 -10.21 37.92 15.37
CA ASP A 207 -11.00 38.47 14.28
C ASP A 207 -11.92 37.40 13.69
N ARG A 208 -13.22 37.58 13.90
CA ARG A 208 -14.29 36.81 13.24
C ARG A 208 -14.66 37.54 11.96
N TYR A 209 -14.45 36.90 10.81
CA TYR A 209 -14.95 37.43 9.54
C TYR A 209 -15.91 36.44 8.88
N LEU A 210 -16.92 37.00 8.23
CA LEU A 210 -17.95 36.28 7.50
C LEU A 210 -17.56 36.23 6.03
N ILE A 211 -17.30 35.03 5.51
CA ILE A 211 -17.19 34.84 4.07
C ILE A 211 -18.59 34.59 3.55
N SER A 212 -19.16 35.58 2.85
CA SER A 212 -20.45 35.44 2.19
C SER A 212 -20.26 35.24 0.69
N PHE A 213 -20.76 34.15 0.12
CA PHE A 213 -20.79 33.94 -1.33
C PHE A 213 -22.20 33.60 -1.79
N ARG A 214 -22.57 34.12 -2.97
CA ARG A 214 -23.87 33.87 -3.60
C ARG A 214 -23.68 32.92 -4.78
N VAL A 215 -24.39 31.79 -4.75
CA VAL A 215 -24.47 30.86 -5.88
C VAL A 215 -25.76 31.16 -6.64
N ARG A 216 -25.65 31.54 -7.90
CA ARG A 216 -26.79 31.81 -8.79
C ARG A 216 -27.12 30.53 -9.57
N LEU A 217 -28.33 30.02 -9.43
CA LEU A 217 -28.78 28.78 -10.07
C LEU A 217 -29.40 29.09 -11.44
N TRP A 218 -28.58 29.19 -12.49
CA TRP A 218 -29.09 29.34 -13.86
C TRP A 218 -29.82 28.06 -14.34
N PRO A 219 -30.98 28.13 -15.02
CA PRO A 219 -31.64 29.32 -15.59
C PRO A 219 -32.66 30.01 -14.67
N PHE A 220 -32.79 29.57 -13.42
CA PHE A 220 -33.76 30.13 -12.47
C PHE A 220 -33.27 31.46 -11.86
N LYS A 221 -34.19 32.38 -11.53
CA LYS A 221 -33.86 33.69 -10.90
C LYS A 221 -33.47 33.58 -9.41
N TYR A 222 -33.25 32.38 -8.88
CA TYR A 222 -32.93 32.17 -7.46
C TYR A 222 -31.42 32.25 -7.19
N SER A 223 -31.05 32.89 -6.07
CA SER A 223 -29.68 32.92 -5.57
C SER A 223 -29.63 32.47 -4.11
N LEU A 224 -28.77 31.49 -3.80
CA LEU A 224 -28.51 31.06 -2.44
C LEU A 224 -27.30 31.82 -1.88
N LYS A 225 -27.47 32.46 -0.71
CA LYS A 225 -26.38 33.14 0.00
C LYS A 225 -25.88 32.22 1.11
N PHE A 226 -24.61 31.84 1.04
CA PHE A 226 -23.94 31.06 2.08
C PHE A 226 -23.04 31.99 2.88
N ASN A 227 -23.12 31.92 4.21
CA ASN A 227 -22.25 32.65 5.12
C ASN A 227 -21.41 31.62 5.90
N ILE A 228 -20.09 31.66 5.73
CA ILE A 228 -19.17 30.85 6.53
C ILE A 228 -18.54 31.77 7.57
N LEU A 229 -18.82 31.49 8.84
CA LEU A 229 -18.07 32.09 9.96
C LEU A 229 -16.71 31.41 10.04
N LYS A 230 -15.63 32.18 9.86
CA LYS A 230 -14.28 31.67 10.02
C LYS A 230 -13.66 32.30 11.27
N LEU A 231 -13.33 31.46 12.26
CA LEU A 231 -12.52 31.86 13.41
C LEU A 231 -11.04 31.88 12.97
N ASN A 232 -10.38 33.04 13.06
CA ASN A 232 -8.93 33.09 13.07
C ASN A 232 -8.48 32.89 14.52
N ASN A 233 -8.08 31.66 14.87
CA ASN A 233 -7.23 31.48 16.05
C ASN A 233 -5.83 31.92 15.60
N ALA A 234 -5.29 32.96 16.22
CA ALA A 234 -3.89 33.34 16.04
C ALA A 234 -3.01 32.21 16.59
N SER A 235 -2.65 31.26 15.75
CA SER A 235 -1.67 30.24 16.08
C SER A 235 -0.30 30.92 16.20
N PRO A 236 0.56 30.51 17.15
CA PRO A 236 1.91 31.05 17.25
C PRO A 236 2.65 30.88 15.92
N GLU A 237 3.43 31.89 15.53
CA GLU A 237 4.28 31.81 14.34
C GLU A 237 5.40 30.80 14.64
N LEU A 238 5.45 29.72 13.86
CA LEU A 238 6.37 28.60 14.07
C LEU A 238 7.57 28.69 13.11
N GLU A 239 8.78 28.55 13.64
CA GLU A 239 10.02 28.50 12.87
C GLU A 239 10.60 27.08 12.84
N ALA A 240 11.12 26.67 11.68
CA ALA A 240 11.63 25.31 11.46
C ALA A 240 13.09 25.15 11.93
N THR A 241 13.28 24.93 13.23
CA THR A 241 14.60 24.86 13.88
C THR A 241 15.12 23.45 14.09
N GLY A 242 14.23 22.46 14.22
CA GLY A 242 14.60 21.07 14.53
C GLY A 242 14.79 20.18 13.31
N PRO A 243 15.14 18.90 13.53
CA PRO A 243 15.31 17.93 12.45
C PRO A 243 13.98 17.55 11.81
N ARG A 244 14.06 16.99 10.60
CA ARG A 244 12.93 16.35 9.91
C ARG A 244 13.09 14.85 10.03
N TYR A 245 12.02 14.09 9.84
CA TYR A 245 12.07 12.64 10.04
C TYR A 245 11.63 11.89 8.79
N ILE A 246 12.27 10.75 8.55
CA ILE A 246 11.83 9.75 7.58
C ILE A 246 11.48 8.49 8.38
N PHE A 247 10.19 8.24 8.55
CA PHE A 247 9.66 7.04 9.17
C PHE A 247 9.61 5.93 8.11
N GLY A 248 10.40 4.87 8.30
CA GLY A 248 10.32 3.69 7.45
C GLY A 248 9.40 2.65 8.08
N TYR A 249 8.26 2.39 7.45
CA TYR A 249 7.21 1.50 7.94
C TYR A 249 7.35 0.08 7.40
N HIS A 250 7.25 -0.91 8.30
CA HIS A 250 7.36 -2.34 8.03
C HIS A 250 6.38 -3.14 8.89
N PRO A 251 5.88 -4.30 8.45
CA PRO A 251 5.78 -4.70 7.05
C PRO A 251 4.71 -3.87 6.31
N HIS A 252 4.69 -3.90 4.98
CA HIS A 252 3.70 -3.22 4.15
C HIS A 252 2.30 -3.81 4.31
N GLY A 253 2.20 -5.12 4.54
CA GLY A 253 0.93 -5.85 4.43
C GLY A 253 0.30 -5.71 3.05
N VAL A 254 -1.00 -6.00 2.92
CA VAL A 254 -1.71 -5.84 1.64
C VAL A 254 -1.97 -4.36 1.32
N ALA A 255 -2.34 -3.56 2.33
CA ALA A 255 -2.85 -2.19 2.14
C ALA A 255 -2.23 -1.15 3.09
N ALA A 256 -1.23 -1.50 3.90
CA ALA A 256 -0.59 -0.61 4.87
C ALA A 256 -1.62 0.14 5.76
N LEU A 257 -2.57 -0.61 6.32
CA LEU A 257 -3.71 -0.12 7.07
C LEU A 257 -3.27 0.63 8.32
N GLY A 258 -2.26 0.12 9.03
CA GLY A 258 -1.66 0.77 10.18
C GLY A 258 -0.89 2.04 9.79
N ALA A 259 -0.20 2.04 8.65
CA ALA A 259 0.51 3.23 8.17
C ALA A 259 -0.46 4.38 7.88
N PHE A 260 -1.60 4.07 7.25
CA PHE A 260 -2.67 5.04 7.02
C PHE A 260 -3.22 5.58 8.35
N GLY A 261 -3.64 4.69 9.27
CA GLY A 261 -4.21 5.09 10.55
C GLY A 261 -3.25 5.92 11.40
N ALA A 262 -1.99 5.48 11.50
CA ALA A 262 -0.98 6.07 12.37
C ALA A 262 -0.29 7.32 11.81
N PHE A 263 -0.07 7.43 10.50
CA PHE A 263 0.71 8.54 9.93
C PHE A 263 -0.08 9.47 9.01
N ALA A 264 -1.16 8.98 8.36
CA ALA A 264 -1.99 9.81 7.48
C ALA A 264 -3.17 10.48 8.19
N THR A 265 -3.49 10.08 9.42
CA THR A 265 -4.63 10.60 10.19
C THR A 265 -4.26 10.86 11.64
N GLU A 266 -5.12 11.55 12.38
CA GLU A 266 -5.00 11.68 13.85
C GLU A 266 -5.81 10.60 14.59
N GLY A 267 -6.23 9.53 13.91
CA GLY A 267 -7.02 8.45 14.52
C GLY A 267 -6.25 7.64 15.58
N ALA A 268 -4.91 7.64 15.51
CA ALA A 268 -4.01 7.06 16.51
C ALA A 268 -3.14 8.13 17.21
N ASP A 269 -3.66 9.35 17.29
CA ASP A 269 -3.09 10.46 18.08
C ASP A 269 -1.63 10.84 17.75
N PHE A 270 -1.26 10.80 16.45
CA PHE A 270 0.09 11.09 15.99
C PHE A 270 0.65 12.42 16.52
N SER A 271 -0.10 13.52 16.37
CA SER A 271 0.36 14.85 16.78
C SER A 271 0.51 14.99 18.30
N MET A 272 -0.16 14.14 19.09
CA MET A 272 -0.02 14.09 20.54
C MET A 272 1.28 13.35 20.93
N LEU A 273 1.59 12.25 20.24
CA LEU A 273 2.79 11.46 20.49
C LEU A 273 4.07 12.14 20.02
N PHE A 274 4.01 12.83 18.87
CA PHE A 274 5.12 13.54 18.24
C PHE A 274 4.78 15.02 18.03
N PRO A 275 4.70 15.82 19.10
CA PRO A 275 4.37 17.24 19.00
C PRO A 275 5.40 17.98 18.15
N GLY A 276 4.92 18.86 17.27
CA GLY A 276 5.78 19.64 16.39
C GLY A 276 6.42 18.86 15.24
N VAL A 277 6.02 17.61 14.99
CA VAL A 277 6.41 16.85 13.79
C VAL A 277 5.24 16.83 12.80
N ARG A 278 5.39 17.51 11.67
CA ARG A 278 4.37 17.46 10.59
C ARG A 278 4.62 16.26 9.70
N MET A 279 3.57 15.50 9.38
CA MET A 279 3.70 14.20 8.70
C MET A 279 3.04 14.16 7.33
N CYS A 280 3.76 13.61 6.35
CA CYS A 280 3.25 13.24 5.03
C CYS A 280 3.50 11.76 4.74
N LEU A 281 2.44 10.96 4.61
CA LEU A 281 2.55 9.56 4.18
C LEU A 281 2.79 9.50 2.67
N MET A 282 3.68 8.62 2.22
CA MET A 282 4.02 8.46 0.81
C MET A 282 3.45 7.17 0.23
N THR A 283 2.85 7.24 -0.96
CA THR A 283 2.28 6.09 -1.66
C THR A 283 2.53 6.16 -3.18
N LEU A 284 2.19 5.10 -3.90
CA LEU A 284 2.32 4.98 -5.35
C LEU A 284 1.59 6.09 -6.13
N ILE A 285 2.22 6.57 -7.21
CA ILE A 285 1.70 7.64 -8.07
C ILE A 285 0.37 7.30 -8.74
N ASN A 286 0.10 6.02 -8.96
CA ASN A 286 -1.13 5.56 -9.63
C ASN A 286 -2.39 5.93 -8.83
N GLN A 287 -2.29 6.04 -7.49
CA GLN A 287 -3.42 6.47 -6.67
C GLN A 287 -3.87 7.92 -6.96
N PHE A 288 -3.00 8.74 -7.55
CA PHE A 288 -3.27 10.15 -7.84
C PHE A 288 -3.82 10.38 -9.26
N GLN A 289 -4.04 9.30 -10.03
CA GLN A 289 -4.60 9.37 -11.38
C GLN A 289 -6.14 9.43 -11.42
N ILE A 290 -6.79 9.18 -10.28
CA ILE A 290 -8.25 9.19 -10.17
C ILE A 290 -8.69 10.61 -9.76
N PRO A 291 -9.51 11.30 -10.58
CA PRO A 291 -10.16 12.55 -10.21
C PRO A 291 -10.83 12.49 -8.85
N PHE A 292 -10.77 13.57 -8.07
CA PHE A 292 -11.26 13.74 -6.70
C PHE A 292 -10.60 12.84 -5.64
N TYR A 293 -10.31 11.58 -5.95
CA TYR A 293 -9.59 10.68 -5.04
C TYR A 293 -8.19 11.20 -4.77
N ARG A 294 -7.53 11.73 -5.80
CA ARG A 294 -6.28 12.50 -5.69
C ARG A 294 -6.37 13.61 -4.62
N ASP A 295 -7.42 14.42 -4.68
CA ASP A 295 -7.59 15.57 -3.78
C ASP A 295 -7.92 15.13 -2.35
N TYR A 296 -8.68 14.04 -2.20
CA TYR A 296 -8.90 13.36 -0.93
C TYR A 296 -7.59 12.90 -0.30
N LEU A 297 -6.71 12.22 -1.04
CA LEU A 297 -5.39 11.80 -0.55
C LEU A 297 -4.51 12.99 -0.17
N LEU A 298 -4.42 14.01 -1.04
CA LEU A 298 -3.63 15.21 -0.78
C LEU A 298 -4.12 15.95 0.47
N SER A 299 -5.42 15.98 0.73
CA SER A 299 -5.99 16.61 1.91
C SER A 299 -5.56 15.94 3.23
N LEU A 300 -5.27 14.64 3.20
CA LEU A 300 -4.73 13.88 4.32
C LEU A 300 -3.20 14.04 4.48
N GLY A 301 -2.55 14.78 3.57
CA GLY A 301 -1.09 14.87 3.52
C GLY A 301 -0.43 13.68 2.83
N ILE A 302 -1.21 12.85 2.11
CA ILE A 302 -0.68 11.70 1.38
C ILE A 302 -0.12 12.17 0.04
N THR A 303 1.09 11.72 -0.31
CA THR A 303 1.80 12.17 -1.52
C THR A 303 2.51 11.03 -2.25
N THR A 304 3.10 11.31 -3.41
CA THR A 304 3.76 10.26 -4.22
C THR A 304 5.13 9.87 -3.68
N VAL A 305 5.41 8.57 -3.60
CA VAL A 305 6.74 8.05 -3.28
C VAL A 305 7.67 8.21 -4.48
N SER A 306 8.41 9.31 -4.52
CA SER A 306 9.52 9.54 -5.44
C SER A 306 10.61 10.34 -4.75
N LYS A 307 11.87 10.11 -5.10
CA LYS A 307 13.03 10.78 -4.49
C LYS A 307 12.88 12.30 -4.52
N LYS A 308 12.55 12.86 -5.69
CA LYS A 308 12.38 14.31 -5.90
C LYS A 308 11.26 14.89 -5.04
N ASN A 309 10.14 14.19 -4.92
CA ASN A 309 9.01 14.65 -4.14
C ASN A 309 9.32 14.58 -2.64
N ALA A 310 9.89 13.46 -2.16
CA ALA A 310 10.28 13.28 -0.77
C ALA A 310 11.27 14.37 -0.31
N LEU A 311 12.30 14.66 -1.13
CA LEU A 311 13.24 15.75 -0.88
C LEU A 311 12.54 17.09 -0.72
N ARG A 312 11.59 17.42 -1.60
CA ARG A 312 10.85 18.69 -1.52
C ARG A 312 9.93 18.79 -0.31
N VAL A 313 9.32 17.69 0.11
CA VAL A 313 8.50 17.64 1.32
C VAL A 313 9.38 17.90 2.56
N LEU A 314 10.56 17.27 2.63
CA LEU A 314 11.55 17.51 3.69
C LEU A 314 12.05 18.96 3.71
N GLN A 315 12.37 19.52 2.54
CA GLN A 315 12.78 20.93 2.38
C GLN A 315 11.68 21.93 2.77
N GLN A 316 10.41 21.53 2.68
CA GLN A 316 9.27 22.33 3.12
C GLN A 316 8.92 22.09 4.61
N ASN A 317 9.85 21.50 5.37
CA ASN A 317 9.75 21.29 6.82
C ASN A 317 8.67 20.26 7.23
N TYR A 318 8.36 19.31 6.35
CA TYR A 318 7.51 18.17 6.68
C TYR A 318 8.35 16.91 6.77
N SER A 319 8.03 16.06 7.73
CA SER A 319 8.54 14.69 7.84
C SER A 319 7.74 13.77 6.93
N THR A 320 8.34 12.63 6.55
CA THR A 320 7.71 11.66 5.65
C THR A 320 7.61 10.28 6.28
N CYS A 321 6.57 9.53 5.92
CA CYS A 321 6.47 8.11 6.20
C CYS A 321 6.48 7.33 4.89
N ILE A 322 7.37 6.35 4.77
CA ILE A 322 7.54 5.51 3.58
C ILE A 322 7.32 4.06 3.99
N VAL A 323 6.40 3.38 3.31
CA VAL A 323 6.24 1.93 3.44
C VAL A 323 7.27 1.24 2.55
N VAL A 324 8.37 0.79 3.15
CA VAL A 324 9.62 0.51 2.42
C VAL A 324 9.53 -0.75 1.55
N GLY A 325 8.92 -1.83 2.06
CA GLY A 325 8.79 -3.09 1.36
C GLY A 325 7.96 -3.01 0.07
N GLY A 326 6.97 -2.11 0.05
CA GLY A 326 6.12 -1.86 -1.11
C GLY A 326 5.34 -3.09 -1.59
N ALA A 327 4.97 -3.08 -2.87
CA ALA A 327 4.22 -4.17 -3.50
C ALA A 327 4.92 -5.54 -3.47
N GLN A 328 6.25 -5.59 -3.39
CA GLN A 328 6.95 -6.88 -3.34
C GLN A 328 6.80 -7.55 -1.98
N GLU A 329 6.89 -6.79 -0.90
CA GLU A 329 6.65 -7.31 0.44
C GLU A 329 5.17 -7.71 0.62
N ALA A 330 4.25 -6.94 0.04
CA ALA A 330 2.83 -7.29 0.01
C ALA A 330 2.53 -8.66 -0.64
N LEU A 331 3.33 -9.08 -1.63
CA LEU A 331 3.20 -10.39 -2.27
C LEU A 331 3.82 -11.54 -1.47
N LEU A 332 4.85 -11.24 -0.66
CA LEU A 332 5.55 -12.21 0.17
C LEU A 332 4.90 -12.38 1.54
N SER A 333 4.06 -11.43 1.94
CA SER A 333 3.33 -11.42 3.20
C SER A 333 2.56 -12.73 3.39
N LYS A 334 2.90 -13.45 4.47
CA LYS A 334 2.13 -14.60 4.98
C LYS A 334 1.67 -14.27 6.39
N ILE A 335 0.53 -14.84 6.78
CA ILE A 335 0.04 -14.75 8.17
C ILE A 335 1.11 -15.39 9.06
N GLY A 336 1.52 -14.68 10.10
CA GLY A 336 2.55 -15.14 11.02
C GLY A 336 3.99 -15.09 10.49
N SER A 337 4.27 -14.48 9.34
CA SER A 337 5.65 -14.24 8.87
C SER A 337 6.02 -12.75 8.92
N ALA A 338 7.28 -12.48 9.25
CA ALA A 338 7.89 -11.14 9.28
C ALA A 338 8.99 -11.04 8.23
N ASP A 339 8.63 -11.31 6.98
CA ASP A 339 9.53 -11.29 5.83
C ASP A 339 9.60 -9.87 5.24
N LEU A 340 10.72 -9.17 5.48
CA LEU A 340 10.90 -7.77 5.10
C LEU A 340 11.83 -7.61 3.90
N VAL A 341 11.36 -6.89 2.88
CA VAL A 341 12.14 -6.54 1.69
C VAL A 341 12.87 -5.22 1.94
N LEU A 342 13.94 -5.27 2.72
CA LEU A 342 14.68 -4.08 3.17
C LEU A 342 16.14 -4.03 2.71
N LYS A 343 16.84 -5.16 2.60
CA LYS A 343 18.30 -5.20 2.32
C LYS A 343 18.72 -4.40 1.08
N ARG A 344 17.96 -4.51 -0.02
CA ARG A 344 18.23 -3.77 -1.25
C ARG A 344 17.54 -2.40 -1.33
N ARG A 345 16.69 -2.04 -0.36
CA ARG A 345 15.86 -0.82 -0.38
C ARG A 345 16.56 0.35 0.31
N LYS A 346 17.76 0.68 -0.12
CA LYS A 346 18.61 1.73 0.51
C LYS A 346 18.27 3.17 0.09
N GLY A 347 17.27 3.36 -0.76
CA GLY A 347 16.95 4.67 -1.37
C GLY A 347 16.49 5.74 -0.37
N PHE A 348 15.80 5.35 0.71
CA PHE A 348 15.37 6.29 1.74
C PHE A 348 16.52 6.69 2.69
N ILE A 349 17.48 5.78 2.93
CA ILE A 349 18.75 6.09 3.61
C ILE A 349 19.54 7.10 2.79
N LYS A 350 19.73 6.82 1.50
CA LYS A 350 20.41 7.74 0.58
C LYS A 350 19.75 9.13 0.57
N LEU A 351 18.41 9.18 0.59
CA LEU A 351 17.67 10.44 0.68
C LEU A 351 17.96 11.20 1.99
N ALA A 352 18.03 10.52 3.13
CA ALA A 352 18.37 11.15 4.39
C ALA A 352 19.78 11.75 4.37
N LEU A 353 20.76 11.01 3.86
CA LEU A 353 22.15 11.47 3.69
C LEU A 353 22.25 12.71 2.78
N GLU A 354 21.57 12.70 1.64
CA GLU A 354 21.56 13.83 0.71
C GLU A 354 20.80 15.07 1.24
N THR A 355 19.98 14.91 2.28
CA THR A 355 19.22 16.01 2.88
C THR A 355 19.98 16.63 4.05
N GLY A 356 20.56 15.80 4.94
CA GLY A 356 21.11 16.25 6.22
C GLY A 356 20.02 16.77 7.17
N ASN A 357 20.35 16.95 8.46
CA ASN A 357 19.39 17.32 9.50
C ASN A 357 18.11 16.45 9.49
N VAL A 358 18.26 15.14 9.28
CA VAL A 358 17.16 14.17 9.16
C VAL A 358 17.35 12.99 10.11
N GLY A 359 16.31 12.64 10.87
CA GLY A 359 16.25 11.41 11.65
C GLY A 359 15.55 10.28 10.88
N LEU A 360 16.25 9.17 10.67
CA LEU A 360 15.66 7.92 10.17
C LEU A 360 15.00 7.17 11.32
N VAL A 361 13.69 6.90 11.23
CA VAL A 361 12.92 6.26 12.31
C VAL A 361 12.39 4.90 11.83
N PRO A 362 12.96 3.77 12.27
CA PRO A 362 12.41 2.46 11.99
C PRO A 362 11.04 2.27 12.64
N CYS A 363 10.06 1.76 11.91
CA CYS A 363 8.73 1.47 12.44
C CYS A 363 8.33 0.04 12.11
N PHE A 364 7.86 -0.71 13.12
CA PHE A 364 7.35 -2.07 12.93
C PHE A 364 5.88 -2.16 13.37
N ALA A 365 5.03 -2.74 12.52
CA ALA A 365 3.59 -2.88 12.73
C ALA A 365 3.21 -4.35 12.95
N PHE A 366 3.02 -4.72 14.21
CA PHE A 366 2.54 -6.04 14.60
C PHE A 366 1.04 -6.17 14.25
N GLY A 367 0.65 -7.28 13.61
CA GLY A 367 -0.73 -7.56 13.21
C GLY A 367 -1.16 -6.99 11.85
N GLU A 368 -0.30 -6.24 11.16
CA GLU A 368 -0.58 -5.67 9.83
C GLU A 368 -0.88 -6.77 8.79
N THR A 369 -0.10 -7.86 8.81
CA THR A 369 -0.24 -9.00 7.88
C THR A 369 -1.45 -9.89 8.18
N ASP A 370 -1.99 -9.83 9.40
CA ASP A 370 -3.14 -10.64 9.84
C ASP A 370 -4.50 -10.08 9.38
N CYS A 371 -4.51 -8.87 8.82
CA CYS A 371 -5.73 -8.21 8.37
C CYS A 371 -6.32 -8.79 7.08
N TYR A 372 -5.55 -9.59 6.34
CA TYR A 372 -5.95 -10.20 5.08
C TYR A 372 -5.41 -11.62 4.93
N ASN A 373 -6.19 -12.52 4.32
CA ASN A 373 -5.70 -13.81 3.87
C ASN A 373 -5.25 -13.69 2.42
N ILE A 374 -3.95 -13.83 2.17
CA ILE A 374 -3.39 -13.82 0.81
C ILE A 374 -3.45 -15.25 0.26
N LEU A 375 -4.09 -15.41 -0.91
CA LEU A 375 -4.08 -16.66 -1.66
C LEU A 375 -2.70 -16.85 -2.28
N GLN A 376 -1.96 -17.84 -1.81
CA GLN A 376 -0.71 -18.26 -2.45
C GLN A 376 -1.05 -19.04 -3.73
N THR A 377 -0.81 -18.42 -4.88
CA THR A 377 -0.96 -19.06 -6.19
C THR A 377 0.33 -19.81 -6.54
N ASP A 378 0.22 -21.07 -6.96
CA ASP A 378 1.35 -21.88 -7.45
C ASP A 378 2.06 -21.21 -8.65
N GLU A 379 3.36 -21.44 -8.80
CA GLU A 379 4.22 -20.85 -9.82
C GLU A 379 3.75 -21.15 -11.25
N LYS A 380 3.04 -22.27 -11.43
CA LYS A 380 2.49 -22.71 -12.73
C LYS A 380 1.10 -22.15 -13.05
N SER A 381 0.44 -21.47 -12.11
CA SER A 381 -0.94 -21.00 -12.25
C SER A 381 -1.11 -19.88 -13.28
N TYR A 382 -2.21 -19.89 -14.03
CA TYR A 382 -2.61 -18.78 -14.91
C TYR A 382 -2.81 -17.47 -14.14
N LEU A 383 -3.25 -17.54 -12.88
CA LEU A 383 -3.41 -16.37 -12.01
C LEU A 383 -2.08 -15.72 -11.69
N ARG A 384 -1.03 -16.52 -11.45
CA ARG A 384 0.34 -16.03 -11.24
C ARG A 384 0.89 -15.37 -12.50
N LYS A 385 0.64 -15.96 -13.68
CA LYS A 385 1.02 -15.37 -14.97
C LYS A 385 0.33 -14.01 -15.20
N MET A 386 -0.96 -13.89 -14.85
CA MET A 386 -1.68 -12.61 -14.88
C MET A 386 -1.09 -11.58 -13.90
N GLN A 387 -0.78 -11.97 -12.66
CA GLN A 387 -0.13 -11.07 -11.69
C GLN A 387 1.22 -10.57 -12.19
N ILE A 388 2.06 -11.47 -12.74
CA ILE A 388 3.36 -11.12 -13.31
C ILE A 388 3.20 -10.21 -14.52
N TRP A 389 2.20 -10.46 -15.38
CA TRP A 389 1.89 -9.59 -16.51
C TRP A 389 1.45 -8.20 -16.05
N PHE A 390 0.52 -8.10 -15.08
CA PHE A 390 0.10 -6.82 -14.49
C PHE A 390 1.28 -6.07 -13.86
N LYS A 391 2.15 -6.78 -13.12
CA LYS A 391 3.40 -6.22 -12.58
C LYS A 391 4.25 -5.62 -13.68
N LYS A 392 4.45 -6.36 -14.77
CA LYS A 392 5.33 -5.98 -15.89
C LYS A 392 4.75 -4.81 -16.68
N SER A 393 3.43 -4.76 -16.85
CA SER A 393 2.73 -3.73 -17.62
C SER A 393 2.53 -2.42 -16.84
N TYR A 394 2.22 -2.50 -15.54
CA TYR A 394 1.78 -1.32 -14.76
C TYR A 394 2.66 -1.03 -13.53
N GLY A 395 3.69 -1.83 -13.27
CA GLY A 395 4.63 -1.62 -12.16
C GLY A 395 4.08 -1.96 -10.77
N PHE A 396 2.85 -2.47 -10.66
CA PHE A 396 2.26 -2.93 -9.40
C PHE A 396 1.50 -4.25 -9.60
N THR A 397 1.42 -5.05 -8.54
CA THR A 397 0.65 -6.30 -8.50
C THR A 397 -0.53 -6.17 -7.57
N ILE A 398 -1.65 -6.77 -7.94
CA ILE A 398 -2.79 -6.95 -7.05
C ILE A 398 -2.62 -8.31 -6.37
N PRO A 399 -2.36 -8.38 -5.06
CA PRO A 399 -2.44 -9.65 -4.33
C PRO A 399 -3.90 -10.12 -4.40
N PHE A 400 -4.12 -11.39 -4.71
CA PHE A 400 -5.45 -11.98 -4.54
C PHE A 400 -5.65 -12.25 -3.05
N PHE A 401 -6.38 -11.37 -2.39
CA PHE A 401 -6.73 -11.51 -0.98
C PHE A 401 -8.23 -11.65 -0.84
N PHE A 402 -8.65 -12.41 0.17
CA PHE A 402 -10.02 -12.37 0.66
C PHE A 402 -10.00 -12.00 2.14
N ALA A 403 -11.00 -11.24 2.53
CA ALA A 403 -11.29 -10.90 3.91
C ALA A 403 -12.79 -11.10 4.14
N ARG A 404 -13.45 -10.25 4.93
CA ARG A 404 -14.90 -10.38 5.19
C ARG A 404 -15.76 -9.55 4.25
N GLY A 405 -17.03 -9.94 4.10
CA GLY A 405 -18.04 -9.14 3.42
C GLY A 405 -18.46 -7.91 4.22
N LEU A 406 -19.18 -6.99 3.56
CA LEU A 406 -19.79 -5.84 4.24
C LEU A 406 -20.83 -6.28 5.27
N PHE A 407 -21.60 -7.33 4.92
CA PHE A 407 -22.68 -7.90 5.74
C PHE A 407 -22.46 -9.34 6.19
N ASN A 408 -21.45 -10.03 5.66
CA ASN A 408 -21.07 -11.39 6.03
C ASN A 408 -19.65 -11.43 6.60
N TYR A 409 -19.32 -12.43 7.42
CA TYR A 409 -17.99 -12.56 8.02
C TYR A 409 -17.03 -13.45 7.24
N ASP A 410 -17.52 -14.16 6.23
CA ASP A 410 -16.82 -15.33 5.67
C ASP A 410 -16.13 -15.05 4.32
N PHE A 411 -16.58 -14.04 3.55
CA PHE A 411 -15.95 -13.71 2.25
C PHE A 411 -16.27 -12.27 1.75
N GLY A 412 -15.22 -11.49 1.46
CA GLY A 412 -15.32 -10.17 0.82
C GLY A 412 -14.02 -9.37 0.81
N LEU A 413 -14.12 -8.05 0.63
CA LEU A 413 -12.98 -7.12 0.50
C LEU A 413 -12.71 -6.30 1.76
N ILE A 414 -13.56 -6.41 2.79
CA ILE A 414 -13.39 -5.64 4.03
C ILE A 414 -12.41 -6.37 4.95
N PRO A 415 -11.33 -5.74 5.43
CA PRO A 415 -10.26 -6.45 6.14
C PRO A 415 -10.71 -6.99 7.49
N PHE A 416 -10.01 -8.00 8.02
CA PHE A 416 -10.34 -8.58 9.32
C PHE A 416 -10.10 -7.58 10.47
N ARG A 417 -10.89 -7.70 11.54
CA ARG A 417 -10.72 -6.89 12.77
C ARG A 417 -9.61 -7.49 13.62
N LYS A 418 -8.35 -7.17 13.27
CA LYS A 418 -7.16 -7.60 14.01
C LYS A 418 -6.45 -6.36 14.59
N PRO A 419 -5.96 -6.43 15.84
CA PRO A 419 -5.14 -5.36 16.44
C PRO A 419 -3.92 -5.04 15.57
N ILE A 420 -3.61 -3.75 15.38
CA ILE A 420 -2.38 -3.30 14.72
C ILE A 420 -1.59 -2.42 15.69
N ASN A 421 -0.45 -2.90 16.17
CA ASN A 421 0.43 -2.16 17.06
C ASN A 421 1.65 -1.66 16.28
N VAL A 422 1.69 -0.36 16.01
CA VAL A 422 2.80 0.30 15.32
C VAL A 422 3.79 0.81 16.35
N VAL A 423 5.00 0.24 16.39
CA VAL A 423 6.09 0.65 17.27
C VAL A 423 7.11 1.47 16.50
N THR A 424 7.45 2.67 16.97
CA THR A 424 8.50 3.50 16.37
C THR A 424 9.78 3.40 17.17
N GLY A 425 10.89 3.05 16.52
CA GLY A 425 12.23 2.98 17.10
C GLY A 425 12.87 4.34 17.38
N ARG A 426 14.11 4.29 17.87
CA ARG A 426 14.94 5.47 18.10
C ARG A 426 15.36 6.11 16.77
N PRO A 427 15.40 7.45 16.68
CA PRO A 427 15.84 8.13 15.47
C PRO A 427 17.35 7.93 15.26
N ILE A 428 17.74 7.49 14.08
CA ILE A 428 19.12 7.47 13.62
C ILE A 428 19.38 8.79 12.92
N TYR A 429 20.10 9.67 13.60
CA TYR A 429 20.23 11.07 13.18
C TYR A 429 21.37 11.25 12.17
N VAL A 430 21.00 11.69 10.98
CA VAL A 430 21.92 12.19 9.95
C VAL A 430 22.06 13.69 10.13
N LYS A 431 23.15 14.11 10.78
CA LYS A 431 23.40 15.52 11.08
C LYS A 431 23.76 16.31 9.82
N GLU A 432 24.75 15.82 9.08
CA GLU A 432 25.35 16.54 7.96
C GLU A 432 24.80 16.07 6.61
N LYS A 433 24.80 16.99 5.63
CA LYS A 433 24.41 16.70 4.26
C LYS A 433 25.60 16.14 3.49
N PHE A 434 25.40 15.01 2.81
CA PHE A 434 26.37 14.39 1.93
C PHE A 434 26.05 14.77 0.49
N GLU A 435 26.93 15.50 -0.21
CA GLU A 435 26.70 15.87 -1.62
C GLU A 435 26.67 14.64 -2.54
N THR A 436 27.49 13.64 -2.25
CA THR A 436 27.48 12.35 -2.94
C THR A 436 27.77 11.25 -1.92
N PRO A 437 26.75 10.66 -1.27
CA PRO A 437 26.97 9.62 -0.29
C PRO A 437 27.60 8.39 -0.95
N SER A 438 28.67 7.87 -0.33
CA SER A 438 29.32 6.64 -0.76
C SER A 438 28.43 5.43 -0.46
N ILE A 439 28.78 4.26 -1.03
CA ILE A 439 28.03 3.03 -0.74
C ILE A 439 28.28 2.63 0.72
N GLU A 440 29.49 2.84 1.21
CA GLU A 440 29.92 2.56 2.57
C GLU A 440 29.13 3.38 3.60
N ASP A 441 28.90 4.67 3.32
CA ASP A 441 28.06 5.53 4.17
C ASP A 441 26.61 5.03 4.20
N ILE A 442 26.05 4.71 3.03
CA ILE A 442 24.67 4.22 2.92
C ILE A 442 24.53 2.90 3.69
N ASP A 443 25.51 2.01 3.59
CA ASP A 443 25.49 0.69 4.21
C ASP A 443 25.64 0.79 5.73
N TYR A 444 26.50 1.66 6.22
CA TYR A 444 26.62 1.97 7.65
C TYR A 444 25.28 2.42 8.26
N TYR A 445 24.59 3.39 7.65
CA TYR A 445 23.29 3.84 8.16
C TYR A 445 22.17 2.81 7.96
N GLN A 446 22.25 2.00 6.91
CA GLN A 446 21.34 0.89 6.68
C GLN A 446 21.47 -0.18 7.78
N ASP A 447 22.70 -0.49 8.21
CA ASP A 447 22.96 -1.47 9.27
C ASP A 447 22.43 -0.96 10.61
N LEU A 448 22.69 0.30 10.96
CA LEU A 448 22.09 0.95 12.15
C LEU A 448 20.55 0.89 12.11
N TYR A 449 19.96 1.12 10.94
CA TYR A 449 18.52 1.06 10.74
C TYR A 449 17.97 -0.35 10.94
N ILE A 450 18.66 -1.37 10.42
CA ILE A 450 18.28 -2.78 10.59
C ILE A 450 18.44 -3.22 12.04
N GLU A 451 19.51 -2.80 12.72
CA GLU A 451 19.75 -3.11 14.13
C GLU A 451 18.65 -2.56 15.02
N GLU A 452 18.28 -1.29 14.85
CA GLU A 452 17.20 -0.67 15.62
C GLU A 452 15.83 -1.28 15.26
N LEU A 453 15.59 -1.66 14.00
CA LEU A 453 14.38 -2.39 13.60
C LEU A 453 14.30 -3.78 14.26
N LYS A 454 15.40 -4.53 14.30
CA LYS A 454 15.49 -5.81 15.02
C LYS A 454 15.25 -5.60 16.51
N ARG A 455 15.85 -4.57 17.11
CA ARG A 455 15.68 -4.25 18.53
C ARG A 455 14.22 -4.07 18.87
N ILE A 456 13.49 -3.20 18.15
CA ILE A 456 12.06 -2.99 18.42
C ILE A 456 11.24 -4.27 18.16
N PHE A 457 11.57 -5.04 17.12
CA PHE A 457 10.87 -6.29 16.85
C PHE A 457 11.00 -7.27 18.03
N TYR A 458 12.24 -7.60 18.43
CA TYR A 458 12.49 -8.60 19.47
C TYR A 458 12.08 -8.13 20.87
N THR A 459 12.09 -6.82 21.13
CA THR A 459 11.63 -6.28 22.43
C THR A 459 10.12 -6.43 22.60
N TYR A 460 9.35 -6.24 21.52
CA TYR A 460 7.89 -6.12 21.61
C TYR A 460 7.12 -7.31 21.05
N LYS A 461 7.78 -8.26 20.37
CA LYS A 461 7.09 -9.41 19.73
C LYS A 461 6.28 -10.24 20.72
N GLU A 462 6.77 -10.43 21.95
CA GLU A 462 6.06 -11.23 22.97
C GLU A 462 4.82 -10.50 23.47
N GLN A 463 4.98 -9.20 23.78
CA GLN A 463 3.88 -8.34 24.22
C GLN A 463 2.70 -8.32 23.23
N PHE A 464 2.97 -8.45 21.94
CA PHE A 464 1.95 -8.42 20.89
C PHE A 464 1.61 -9.81 20.31
N GLY A 465 1.95 -10.89 21.02
CA GLY A 465 1.52 -12.26 20.68
C GLY A 465 2.17 -12.82 19.40
N CYS A 466 3.39 -12.39 19.12
CA CYS A 466 4.19 -12.78 17.95
C CYS A 466 5.48 -13.52 18.39
N GLU A 467 5.44 -14.27 19.49
CA GLU A 467 6.58 -14.95 20.12
C GLU A 467 7.35 -15.85 19.14
N ASP A 468 6.60 -16.62 18.34
CA ASP A 468 7.12 -17.57 17.35
C ASP A 468 7.66 -16.90 16.07
N GLN A 469 7.45 -15.59 15.91
CA GLN A 469 7.86 -14.90 14.70
C GLN A 469 9.35 -14.52 14.74
N VAL A 470 9.99 -14.66 13.59
CA VAL A 470 11.38 -14.24 13.35
C VAL A 470 11.39 -13.28 12.18
N ILE A 471 12.12 -12.17 12.34
CA ILE A 471 12.29 -11.17 11.29
C ILE A 471 13.30 -11.68 10.26
N ASN A 472 12.84 -11.88 9.02
CA ASN A 472 13.67 -12.31 7.90
C ASN A 472 13.85 -11.17 6.92
N PHE A 473 15.10 -10.84 6.60
CA PHE A 473 15.39 -9.82 5.59
C PHE A 473 15.59 -10.49 4.24
N VAL A 474 14.55 -10.43 3.41
CA VAL A 474 14.51 -11.01 2.07
C VAL A 474 15.15 -10.06 1.07
N GLU A 475 15.87 -10.63 0.12
CA GLU A 475 16.55 -9.86 -0.94
C GLU A 475 15.60 -9.17 -1.88
#